data_AF-A0A937BJY1-F1
#
_entry.id   AF-A0A937BJY1-F1
#
_cell.length_a   1.000
_cell.length_b   1.000
_cell.length_c   1.000
_cell.angle_alpha   90.00
_cell.angle_beta   90.00
_cell.angle_gamma   90.00
#
_symmetry.space_group_name_H-M   'P 1'
#
loop_
_entity.id
_entity.type
_entity.pdbx_description
1 polymer ?
#
loop_
_entity_poly.entity_id
_entity_poly.type
_entity_poly.pdbx_seq_one_letter_code
_entity_poly.pdbx_strand_id
1 'polypeptide(L)'
;MSKYYLGVDLGSTTSKSIIINDKDEIIGRGITNTRANYSVAADIARDEAVYDARFSVLKKNLEAELNAKPAYRKYINDLENVFRYEQFKVRLDKLGEELVKTCTEYFPEKEKQEEYLGHLRAIRRAFKPKIKHAYLYNDLGSKNQFFRDIVSERYNEQVNQLGPDLFEPLMTLWDKSITPAENEVVKFDFKTFMHEAMELLKGQVRRPARRATSDAHRGRPRFRSRDVCAERAVRCRGRFLARPHR
;
A
#
# COMPACT_ATOMS: atom_id res chain seq x y z
N MET A 1 -5.80 12.87 -35.43
CA MET A 1 -6.40 12.78 -34.07
C MET A 1 -6.32 11.31 -33.67
N SER A 2 -5.52 10.94 -32.69
CA SER A 2 -5.41 9.53 -32.25
C SER A 2 -6.73 9.11 -31.61
N LYS A 3 -7.28 7.97 -32.03
CA LYS A 3 -8.51 7.41 -31.46
C LYS A 3 -8.13 6.51 -30.28
N TYR A 4 -8.95 6.58 -29.22
CA TYR A 4 -8.84 5.70 -28.06
C TYR A 4 -10.20 5.07 -27.81
N TYR A 5 -10.20 3.81 -27.39
CA TYR A 5 -11.40 3.03 -27.09
C TYR A 5 -11.34 2.56 -25.64
N LEU A 6 -12.45 2.69 -24.92
CA LEU A 6 -12.61 2.22 -23.54
C LEU A 6 -13.49 0.97 -23.54
N GLY A 7 -12.95 -0.14 -23.05
CA GLY A 7 -13.72 -1.33 -22.70
C GLY A 7 -13.89 -1.41 -21.19
N VAL A 8 -15.08 -1.78 -20.73
CA VAL A 8 -15.39 -2.03 -19.31
C VAL A 8 -15.97 -3.42 -19.18
N ASP A 9 -15.37 -4.24 -18.32
CA ASP A 9 -15.82 -5.58 -17.94
C ASP A 9 -16.31 -5.54 -16.49
N LEU A 10 -17.53 -5.99 -16.27
CA LEU A 10 -18.21 -5.98 -14.98
C LEU A 10 -18.37 -7.41 -14.47
N GLY A 11 -17.40 -7.86 -13.67
CA GLY A 11 -17.50 -9.13 -12.94
C GLY A 11 -18.27 -8.96 -11.62
N SER A 12 -18.67 -10.06 -10.99
CA SER A 12 -19.35 -10.02 -9.67
C SER A 12 -18.44 -9.56 -8.54
N THR A 13 -17.15 -9.90 -8.60
CA THR A 13 -16.16 -9.57 -7.56
C THR A 13 -15.27 -8.41 -7.99
N THR A 14 -14.92 -8.36 -9.27
CA THR A 14 -13.97 -7.39 -9.81
C THR A 14 -14.47 -6.81 -11.11
N SER A 15 -14.43 -5.48 -11.20
CA SER A 15 -14.62 -4.72 -12.44
C SER A 15 -13.27 -4.30 -13.00
N LYS A 16 -13.14 -4.34 -14.32
CA LYS A 16 -11.91 -3.98 -15.03
C LYS A 16 -12.24 -3.01 -16.16
N SER A 17 -11.32 -2.11 -16.43
CA SER A 17 -11.40 -1.23 -17.59
C SER A 17 -10.08 -1.23 -18.34
N ILE A 18 -10.14 -1.19 -19.66
CA ILE A 18 -8.98 -1.15 -20.54
C ILE A 18 -9.17 -0.02 -21.54
N ILE A 19 -8.13 0.79 -21.73
CA ILE A 19 -8.07 1.78 -22.80
C ILE A 19 -7.07 1.28 -23.83
N ILE A 20 -7.50 1.16 -25.09
CA ILE A 20 -6.64 0.81 -26.24
C ILE A 20 -6.56 1.98 -27.22
N ASN A 21 -5.47 2.04 -28.00
CA ASN A 21 -5.36 2.96 -29.13
C ASN A 21 -5.82 2.31 -30.45
N ASP A 22 -5.64 3.03 -31.56
CA ASP A 22 -5.96 2.60 -32.92
C ASP A 22 -5.04 1.50 -33.48
N LYS A 23 -4.04 1.07 -32.72
CA LYS A 23 -3.13 -0.04 -33.04
C LYS A 23 -3.35 -1.25 -32.13
N ASP A 24 -4.47 -1.28 -31.40
CA ASP A 24 -4.81 -2.28 -30.39
C ASP A 24 -3.80 -2.39 -29.24
N GLU A 25 -2.96 -1.37 -29.03
CA GLU A 25 -2.04 -1.31 -27.90
C GLU A 25 -2.82 -0.91 -26.63
N ILE A 26 -2.60 -1.64 -25.52
CA ILE A 26 -3.16 -1.26 -24.22
C ILE A 26 -2.41 -0.04 -23.67
N ILE A 27 -3.13 1.07 -23.52
CA ILE A 27 -2.61 2.34 -23.01
C ILE A 27 -2.96 2.53 -21.53
N GLY A 28 -4.14 2.08 -21.09
CA GLY A 28 -4.60 2.25 -19.72
C GLY A 28 -5.27 1.01 -19.17
N ARG A 29 -5.08 0.75 -17.88
CA ARG A 29 -5.75 -0.31 -17.13
C ARG A 29 -6.34 0.23 -15.84
N GLY A 30 -7.54 -0.20 -15.51
CA GLY A 30 -8.19 0.07 -14.21
C GLY A 30 -8.79 -1.21 -13.65
N ILE A 31 -8.73 -1.37 -12.34
CA ILE A 31 -9.20 -2.59 -11.66
C ILE A 31 -9.72 -2.23 -10.27
N THR A 32 -10.98 -2.54 -10.02
CA THR A 32 -11.59 -2.25 -8.73
C THR A 32 -12.51 -3.37 -8.30
N ASN A 33 -12.81 -3.46 -7.01
CA ASN A 33 -13.84 -4.37 -6.54
C ASN A 33 -15.20 -3.88 -7.03
N THR A 34 -16.00 -4.77 -7.61
CA THR A 34 -17.35 -4.48 -8.11
C THR A 34 -18.25 -3.95 -6.99
N ARG A 35 -18.01 -4.43 -5.78
CA ARG A 35 -18.80 -4.14 -4.57
C ARG A 35 -20.27 -4.47 -4.83
N ALA A 36 -21.16 -4.02 -3.95
CA ALA A 36 -22.59 -4.14 -4.16
C ALA A 36 -23.15 -3.13 -5.21
N ASN A 37 -22.29 -2.42 -5.96
CA ASN A 37 -22.70 -1.35 -6.87
C ASN A 37 -21.88 -1.33 -8.18
N TYR A 38 -22.40 -2.01 -9.20
CA TYR A 38 -21.78 -2.11 -10.53
C TYR A 38 -21.54 -0.76 -11.21
N SER A 39 -22.45 0.20 -11.05
CA SER A 39 -22.31 1.52 -11.68
C SER A 39 -21.11 2.26 -11.12
N VAL A 40 -20.97 2.28 -9.79
CA VAL A 40 -19.83 2.90 -9.11
C VAL A 40 -18.53 2.18 -9.46
N ALA A 41 -18.54 0.85 -9.52
CA ALA A 41 -17.36 0.10 -9.91
C ALA A 41 -16.93 0.38 -11.36
N ALA A 42 -17.88 0.51 -12.29
CA ALA A 42 -17.61 0.89 -13.67
C ALA A 42 -16.93 2.27 -13.74
N ASP A 43 -17.46 3.25 -13.00
CA ASP A 43 -16.91 4.60 -12.93
C ASP A 43 -15.49 4.61 -12.36
N ILE A 44 -15.26 3.91 -11.24
CA ILE A 44 -13.94 3.84 -10.60
C ILE A 44 -12.93 3.13 -11.51
N ALA A 45 -13.29 1.99 -12.09
CA ALA A 45 -12.40 1.25 -12.99
C ALA A 45 -12.06 2.09 -14.23
N ARG A 46 -13.04 2.80 -14.81
CA ARG A 46 -12.78 3.74 -15.91
C ARG A 46 -11.79 4.83 -15.49
N ASP A 47 -12.03 5.50 -14.37
CA ASP A 47 -11.21 6.63 -13.95
C ASP A 47 -9.77 6.19 -13.67
N GLU A 48 -9.58 5.02 -13.05
CA GLU A 48 -8.25 4.39 -12.90
C GLU A 48 -7.57 4.13 -14.25
N ALA A 49 -8.28 3.58 -15.23
CA ALA A 49 -7.74 3.35 -16.57
C ALA A 49 -7.34 4.66 -17.26
N VAL A 50 -8.09 5.75 -17.05
CA VAL A 50 -7.77 7.07 -17.58
C VAL A 50 -6.50 7.64 -16.92
N TYR A 51 -6.33 7.49 -15.60
CA TYR A 51 -5.11 7.95 -14.93
C TYR A 51 -3.87 7.14 -15.36
N ASP A 52 -4.00 5.82 -15.45
CA ASP A 52 -2.94 4.92 -15.95
C ASP A 52 -2.55 5.29 -17.40
N ALA A 53 -3.54 5.54 -18.27
CA ALA A 53 -3.32 5.97 -19.64
C ALA A 53 -2.52 7.27 -19.74
N ARG A 54 -2.76 8.24 -18.84
CA ARG A 54 -2.00 9.50 -18.82
C ARG A 54 -0.53 9.26 -18.51
N PHE A 55 -0.21 8.38 -17.57
CA PHE A 55 1.18 7.99 -17.28
C PHE A 55 1.81 7.21 -18.42
N SER A 56 1.08 6.28 -19.05
CA SER A 56 1.55 5.54 -20.21
C SER A 56 1.91 6.46 -21.38
N VAL A 57 1.04 7.43 -21.70
CA VAL A 57 1.29 8.42 -22.76
C VAL A 57 2.49 9.30 -22.41
N LEU A 58 2.59 9.75 -21.15
CA LEU A 58 3.75 10.52 -20.66
C LEU A 58 5.06 9.75 -20.83
N LYS A 59 5.09 8.48 -20.40
CA LYS A 59 6.27 7.61 -20.52
C LYS A 59 6.65 7.35 -21.98
N LYS A 60 5.66 7.12 -22.86
CA LYS A 60 5.88 6.92 -24.30
C LYS A 60 6.48 8.16 -24.95
N ASN A 61 5.95 9.34 -24.63
CA ASN A 61 6.45 10.61 -25.18
C ASN A 61 7.85 10.96 -24.71
N LEU A 62 8.29 10.43 -23.57
CA LEU A 62 9.63 10.65 -23.00
C LEU A 62 10.55 9.44 -23.18
N GLU A 63 10.18 8.45 -24.00
CA GLU A 63 10.86 7.16 -24.04
C GLU A 63 12.37 7.28 -24.33
N ALA A 64 12.76 8.14 -25.27
CA ALA A 64 14.16 8.38 -25.61
C ALA A 64 14.95 8.93 -24.41
N GLU A 65 14.40 9.91 -23.69
CA GLU A 65 14.99 10.50 -22.49
C GLU A 65 15.05 9.52 -21.32
N LEU A 66 13.98 8.74 -21.12
CA LEU A 66 13.91 7.71 -20.07
C LEU A 66 14.87 6.55 -20.33
N ASN A 67 15.22 6.28 -21.60
CA ASN A 67 16.26 5.32 -22.00
C ASN A 67 17.67 5.91 -21.81
N ALA A 68 17.87 7.17 -22.18
CA ALA A 68 19.17 7.84 -22.04
C ALA A 68 19.53 8.15 -20.58
N LYS A 69 18.55 8.42 -19.72
CA LYS A 69 18.76 8.86 -18.32
C LYS A 69 17.95 8.01 -17.35
N PRO A 70 18.55 6.95 -16.76
CA PRO A 70 17.88 6.09 -15.78
C PRO A 70 17.30 6.83 -14.58
N ALA A 71 17.91 7.96 -14.19
CA ALA A 71 17.40 8.83 -13.11
C ALA A 71 16.01 9.41 -13.43
N TYR A 72 15.72 9.75 -14.69
CA TYR A 72 14.41 10.27 -15.10
C TYR A 72 13.36 9.17 -15.09
N ARG A 73 13.72 7.96 -15.54
CA ARG A 73 12.86 6.77 -15.40
C ARG A 73 12.48 6.50 -13.96
N LYS A 74 13.46 6.53 -13.05
CA LYS A 74 13.19 6.39 -11.62
C LYS A 74 12.26 7.48 -11.11
N TYR A 75 12.51 8.74 -11.46
CA TYR A 75 11.67 9.86 -11.03
C TYR A 75 10.22 9.73 -11.51
N ILE A 76 9.98 9.36 -12.77
CA ILE A 76 8.62 9.18 -13.29
C ILE A 76 7.90 8.01 -12.60
N ASN A 77 8.59 6.91 -12.32
CA ASN A 77 8.00 5.79 -11.57
C ASN A 77 7.69 6.17 -10.12
N ASP A 78 8.60 6.88 -9.45
CA ASP A 78 8.38 7.39 -8.10
C ASP A 78 7.19 8.37 -8.08
N LEU A 79 7.06 9.20 -9.11
CA LEU A 79 5.96 10.17 -9.25
C LEU A 79 4.61 9.48 -9.42
N GLU A 80 4.55 8.43 -10.22
CA GLU A 80 3.33 7.62 -10.37
C GLU A 80 2.94 6.94 -9.05
N ASN A 81 3.91 6.35 -8.34
CA ASN A 81 3.66 5.72 -7.05
C ASN A 81 3.15 6.71 -6.01
N VAL A 82 3.73 7.90 -5.96
CA VAL A 82 3.27 8.96 -5.06
C VAL A 82 1.90 9.49 -5.48
N PHE A 83 1.63 9.65 -6.78
CA PHE A 83 0.31 10.04 -7.27
C PHE A 83 -0.77 9.05 -6.79
N ARG A 84 -0.52 7.75 -6.91
CA ARG A 84 -1.41 6.69 -6.40
C ARG A 84 -1.59 6.79 -4.88
N TYR A 85 -0.53 7.12 -4.14
CA TYR A 85 -0.63 7.39 -2.69
C TYR A 85 -1.52 8.59 -2.38
N GLU A 86 -1.44 9.68 -3.14
CA GLU A 86 -2.30 10.85 -2.92
C GLU A 86 -3.78 10.48 -3.12
N GLN A 87 -4.10 9.66 -4.13
CA GLN A 87 -5.46 9.13 -4.32
C GLN A 87 -5.88 8.22 -3.16
N PHE A 88 -4.98 7.35 -2.70
CA PHE A 88 -5.20 6.49 -1.55
C PHE A 88 -5.47 7.29 -0.27
N LYS A 89 -4.70 8.37 -0.04
CA LYS A 89 -4.83 9.27 1.11
C LYS A 89 -6.24 9.84 1.22
N VAL A 90 -6.79 10.32 0.11
CA VAL A 90 -8.17 10.86 0.09
C VAL A 90 -9.20 9.78 0.41
N ARG A 91 -9.08 8.58 -0.18
CA ARG A 91 -9.98 7.47 0.15
C ARG A 91 -9.88 7.04 1.62
N LEU A 92 -8.68 7.06 2.18
CA LEU A 92 -8.46 6.79 3.61
C LEU A 92 -9.12 7.85 4.51
N ASP A 93 -9.09 9.12 4.09
CA ASP A 93 -9.75 10.19 4.82
C ASP A 93 -11.28 10.06 4.73
N LYS A 94 -11.83 9.66 3.58
CA LYS A 94 -13.26 9.31 3.40
C LYS A 94 -13.72 8.14 4.26
N LEU A 95 -12.94 7.08 4.33
CA LEU A 95 -13.18 5.99 5.28
C LEU A 95 -13.20 6.50 6.73
N GLY A 96 -12.33 7.46 7.04
CA GLY A 96 -12.33 8.14 8.33
C GLY A 96 -13.62 8.88 8.64
N GLU A 97 -14.18 9.60 7.66
CA GLU A 97 -15.47 10.29 7.77
C GLU A 97 -16.61 9.28 8.01
N GLU A 98 -16.63 8.18 7.24
CA GLU A 98 -17.67 7.16 7.37
C GLU A 98 -17.60 6.40 8.70
N LEU A 99 -16.39 6.13 9.20
CA LEU A 99 -16.18 5.53 10.53
C LEU A 99 -16.72 6.43 11.65
N VAL A 100 -16.52 7.74 11.55
CA VAL A 100 -17.06 8.70 12.53
C VAL A 100 -18.57 8.69 12.48
N LYS A 101 -19.15 8.82 11.29
CA LYS A 101 -20.60 8.80 11.07
C LYS A 101 -21.23 7.50 11.59
N THR A 102 -20.66 6.36 11.24
CA THR A 102 -21.14 5.03 11.67
C THR A 102 -21.09 4.90 13.19
N CYS A 103 -20.03 5.40 13.83
CA CYS A 103 -19.92 5.39 15.30
C CYS A 103 -21.03 6.22 15.96
N THR A 104 -21.29 7.42 15.44
CA THR A 104 -22.34 8.30 15.98
C THR A 104 -23.76 7.79 15.75
N GLU A 105 -23.99 7.04 14.68
CA GLU A 105 -25.31 6.47 14.35
C GLU A 105 -25.58 5.14 15.07
N TYR A 106 -24.54 4.32 15.27
CA TYR A 106 -24.69 2.96 15.78
C TYR A 106 -24.66 2.88 17.31
N PHE A 107 -23.88 3.73 17.98
CA PHE A 107 -23.77 3.73 19.44
C PHE A 107 -24.54 4.93 20.02
N PRO A 108 -25.53 4.74 20.90
CA PRO A 108 -26.28 5.86 21.48
C PRO A 108 -25.53 6.58 22.61
N GLU A 109 -24.65 5.88 23.34
CA GLU A 109 -23.95 6.44 24.49
C GLU A 109 -22.75 7.28 24.08
N LYS A 110 -22.72 8.56 24.49
CA LYS A 110 -21.66 9.50 24.12
C LYS A 110 -20.29 9.10 24.66
N GLU A 111 -20.22 8.52 25.87
CA GLU A 111 -18.94 8.09 26.43
C GLU A 111 -18.30 7.00 25.57
N LYS A 112 -19.08 6.02 25.12
CA LYS A 112 -18.60 4.95 24.22
C LYS A 112 -18.22 5.49 22.85
N GLN A 113 -18.98 6.44 22.30
CA GLN A 113 -18.62 7.10 21.05
C GLN A 113 -17.24 7.75 21.16
N GLU A 114 -17.01 8.53 22.22
CA GLU A 114 -15.73 9.22 22.43
C GLU A 114 -14.56 8.24 22.57
N GLU A 115 -14.77 7.15 23.32
CA GLU A 115 -13.81 6.05 23.48
C GLU A 115 -13.45 5.41 22.13
N TYR A 116 -14.44 4.91 21.39
CA TYR A 116 -14.21 4.23 20.11
C TYR A 116 -13.62 5.17 19.06
N LEU A 117 -14.06 6.42 19.00
CA LEU A 117 -13.45 7.43 18.14
C LEU A 117 -11.99 7.73 18.55
N GLY A 118 -11.68 7.66 19.84
CA GLY A 118 -10.30 7.72 20.36
C GLY A 118 -9.44 6.59 19.79
N HIS A 119 -9.93 5.35 19.88
CA HIS A 119 -9.23 4.17 19.34
C HIS A 119 -9.08 4.24 17.81
N LEU A 120 -10.13 4.56 17.06
CA LEU A 120 -10.08 4.70 15.60
C LEU A 120 -9.06 5.75 15.15
N ARG A 121 -8.99 6.89 15.85
CA ARG A 121 -7.98 7.93 15.59
C ARG A 121 -6.56 7.42 15.88
N ALA A 122 -6.37 6.68 16.97
CA ALA A 122 -5.08 6.10 17.32
C ALA A 122 -4.61 5.05 16.29
N ILE A 123 -5.51 4.13 15.91
CA ILE A 123 -5.27 3.10 14.89
C ILE A 123 -4.86 3.75 13.57
N ARG A 124 -5.63 4.73 13.07
CA ARG A 124 -5.32 5.44 11.82
C ARG A 124 -3.99 6.17 11.89
N ARG A 125 -3.68 6.82 13.03
CA ARG A 125 -2.39 7.49 13.26
C ARG A 125 -1.22 6.51 13.22
N ALA A 126 -1.42 5.28 13.67
CA ALA A 126 -0.38 4.26 13.69
C ALA A 126 -0.09 3.66 12.31
N PHE A 127 -1.11 3.34 11.51
CA PHE A 127 -0.88 2.70 10.20
C PHE A 127 -0.68 3.67 9.03
N LYS A 128 -1.26 4.89 9.05
CA LYS A 128 -1.15 5.86 7.93
C LYS A 128 0.31 6.14 7.54
N PRO A 129 1.27 6.33 8.48
CA PRO A 129 2.68 6.48 8.14
C PRO A 129 3.30 5.24 7.50
N LYS A 130 2.92 4.03 7.96
CA LYS A 130 3.42 2.76 7.43
C LYS A 130 2.97 2.55 5.98
N ILE A 131 1.71 2.87 5.67
CA ILE A 131 1.19 2.79 4.30
C ILE A 131 1.87 3.82 3.41
N LYS A 132 1.99 5.07 3.88
CA LYS A 132 2.74 6.11 3.16
C LYS A 132 4.17 5.64 2.83
N HIS A 133 4.88 5.10 3.81
CA HIS A 133 6.22 4.57 3.59
C HIS A 133 6.22 3.45 2.53
N ALA A 134 5.24 2.55 2.55
CA ALA A 134 5.16 1.46 1.59
C ALA A 134 4.92 1.94 0.15
N TYR A 135 4.08 2.96 -0.07
CA TYR A 135 3.92 3.58 -1.39
C TYR A 135 5.19 4.29 -1.87
N LEU A 136 5.86 5.00 -0.97
CA LEU A 136 7.00 5.84 -1.32
C LEU A 136 8.29 5.02 -1.55
N TYR A 137 8.45 3.89 -0.86
CA TYR A 137 9.73 3.16 -0.82
C TYR A 137 9.66 1.66 -1.13
N ASN A 138 8.48 1.03 -1.02
CA ASN A 138 8.32 -0.41 -1.20
C ASN A 138 7.43 -0.77 -2.40
N ASP A 139 7.24 0.19 -3.31
CA ASP A 139 6.54 0.01 -4.59
C ASP A 139 5.10 -0.52 -4.41
N LEU A 140 4.43 -0.14 -3.30
CA LEU A 140 3.04 -0.56 -3.06
C LEU A 140 2.09 -0.03 -4.15
N GLY A 141 2.42 1.11 -4.76
CA GLY A 141 1.63 1.71 -5.84
C GLY A 141 1.62 0.91 -7.14
N SER A 142 2.66 0.12 -7.43
CA SER A 142 2.72 -0.72 -8.63
C SER A 142 1.97 -2.04 -8.48
N LYS A 143 1.65 -2.43 -7.24
CA LYS A 143 0.91 -3.65 -6.94
C LYS A 143 -0.58 -3.40 -7.13
N ASN A 144 -1.25 -4.27 -7.89
CA ASN A 144 -2.71 -4.24 -8.08
C ASN A 144 -3.44 -4.75 -6.83
N GLN A 145 -3.19 -4.14 -5.67
CA GLN A 145 -3.88 -4.45 -4.42
C GLN A 145 -5.07 -3.53 -4.21
N PHE A 146 -6.19 -4.08 -3.74
CA PHE A 146 -7.38 -3.28 -3.47
C PHE A 146 -7.21 -2.45 -2.20
N PHE A 147 -7.85 -1.29 -2.18
CA PHE A 147 -7.87 -0.39 -1.02
C PHE A 147 -8.27 -1.11 0.26
N ARG A 148 -9.37 -1.89 0.22
CA ARG A 148 -9.86 -2.68 1.34
C ARG A 148 -8.78 -3.61 1.89
N ASP A 149 -8.06 -4.32 1.06
CA ASP A 149 -7.07 -5.31 1.50
C ASP A 149 -5.92 -4.63 2.25
N ILE A 150 -5.38 -3.55 1.66
CA ILE A 150 -4.29 -2.77 2.25
C ILE A 150 -4.68 -2.21 3.61
N VAL A 151 -5.88 -1.63 3.73
CA VAL A 151 -6.30 -0.99 4.99
C VAL A 151 -6.74 -2.04 6.02
N SER A 152 -7.47 -3.08 5.61
CA SER A 152 -7.97 -4.13 6.53
C SER A 152 -6.82 -4.84 7.23
N GLU A 153 -5.76 -5.20 6.49
CA GLU A 153 -4.56 -5.83 7.07
C GLU A 153 -4.02 -4.98 8.23
N ARG A 154 -3.76 -3.69 7.96
CA ARG A 154 -3.17 -2.79 8.95
C ARG A 154 -4.13 -2.38 10.05
N TYR A 155 -5.42 -2.31 9.77
CA TYR A 155 -6.44 -2.06 10.76
C TYR A 155 -6.52 -3.21 11.76
N ASN A 156 -6.65 -4.44 11.27
CA ASN A 156 -6.73 -5.65 12.09
C ASN A 156 -5.48 -5.84 12.94
N GLU A 157 -4.28 -5.58 12.39
CA GLU A 157 -3.03 -5.58 13.16
C GLU A 157 -3.09 -4.65 14.38
N GLN A 158 -3.73 -3.48 14.26
CA GLN A 158 -3.83 -2.52 15.37
C GLN A 158 -4.96 -2.86 16.33
N VAL A 159 -6.09 -3.37 15.85
CA VAL A 159 -7.19 -3.83 16.71
C VAL A 159 -6.76 -4.99 17.60
N ASN A 160 -5.98 -5.93 17.06
CA ASN A 160 -5.44 -7.07 17.81
C ASN A 160 -4.46 -6.69 18.93
N GLN A 161 -4.01 -5.43 18.98
CA GLN A 161 -3.14 -4.91 20.05
C GLN A 161 -3.94 -4.27 21.19
N LEU A 162 -5.26 -4.15 21.04
CA LEU A 162 -6.16 -3.56 22.03
C LEU A 162 -6.77 -4.65 22.93
N GLY A 163 -7.58 -4.22 23.90
CA GLY A 163 -8.33 -5.12 24.78
C GLY A 163 -9.31 -6.01 23.99
N PRO A 164 -9.53 -7.28 24.40
CA PRO A 164 -10.47 -8.19 23.72
C PRO A 164 -11.90 -7.65 23.65
N ASP A 165 -12.31 -6.85 24.63
CA ASP A 165 -13.59 -6.17 24.73
C ASP A 165 -13.82 -5.11 23.64
N LEU A 166 -12.74 -4.59 23.04
CA LEU A 166 -12.79 -3.62 21.95
C LEU A 166 -12.83 -4.26 20.57
N PHE A 167 -12.60 -5.57 20.45
CA PHE A 167 -12.53 -6.26 19.16
C PHE A 167 -13.85 -6.19 18.40
N GLU A 168 -14.95 -6.66 19.00
CA GLU A 168 -16.25 -6.71 18.33
C GLU A 168 -16.80 -5.31 17.97
N PRO A 169 -16.77 -4.29 18.85
CA PRO A 169 -17.23 -2.95 18.50
C PRO A 169 -16.45 -2.34 17.34
N LEU A 170 -15.12 -2.46 17.34
CA LEU A 170 -14.26 -1.89 16.30
C LEU A 170 -14.44 -2.62 14.96
N MET A 171 -14.55 -3.95 14.98
CA MET A 171 -14.85 -4.71 13.76
C MET A 171 -16.24 -4.39 13.20
N THR A 172 -17.24 -4.20 14.06
CA THR A 172 -18.59 -3.80 13.64
C THR A 172 -18.59 -2.43 12.95
N LEU A 173 -17.84 -1.47 13.49
CA LEU A 173 -17.66 -0.16 12.85
C LEU A 173 -16.96 -0.31 11.49
N TRP A 174 -15.88 -1.09 11.44
CA TRP A 174 -15.15 -1.36 10.20
C TRP A 174 -16.05 -1.92 9.10
N ASP A 175 -16.77 -3.01 9.38
CA ASP A 175 -17.59 -3.72 8.40
C ASP A 175 -18.73 -2.85 7.84
N LYS A 176 -19.31 -2.01 8.70
CA LYS A 176 -20.36 -1.06 8.31
C LYS A 176 -19.83 0.13 7.54
N SER A 177 -18.60 0.58 7.79
CA SER A 177 -18.04 1.78 7.15
C SER A 177 -17.25 1.51 5.87
N ILE A 178 -16.63 0.33 5.72
CA ILE A 178 -15.73 0.07 4.58
C ILE A 178 -16.48 0.05 3.24
N THR A 179 -17.66 -0.55 3.19
CA THR A 179 -18.43 -0.70 1.95
C THR A 179 -18.99 0.64 1.45
N PRO A 180 -19.61 1.50 2.29
CA PRO A 180 -20.01 2.84 1.86
C PRO A 180 -18.83 3.70 1.42
N ALA A 181 -17.72 3.70 2.18
CA ALA A 181 -16.52 4.48 1.82
C ALA A 181 -15.93 4.06 0.47
N GLU A 182 -15.99 2.76 0.17
CA GLU A 182 -15.56 2.20 -1.10
C GLU A 182 -16.52 2.48 -2.27
N ASN A 183 -17.81 2.70 -1.98
CA ASN A 183 -18.83 3.04 -2.97
C ASN A 183 -18.91 4.55 -3.26
N GLU A 184 -18.06 5.38 -2.64
CA GLU A 184 -17.99 6.80 -2.93
C GLU A 184 -17.15 7.04 -4.20
N VAL A 185 -17.76 7.65 -5.23
CA VAL A 185 -17.05 8.10 -6.42
C VAL A 185 -16.30 9.40 -6.10
N VAL A 186 -15.03 9.27 -5.79
CA VAL A 186 -14.14 10.42 -5.56
C VAL A 186 -13.53 10.86 -6.90
N LYS A 187 -13.84 12.09 -7.32
CA LYS A 187 -13.21 12.69 -8.50
C LYS A 187 -11.85 13.26 -8.14
N PHE A 188 -10.79 12.79 -8.80
CA PHE A 188 -9.46 13.33 -8.64
C PHE A 188 -9.11 14.28 -9.78
N ASP A 189 -8.74 15.52 -9.45
CA ASP A 189 -8.12 16.42 -10.42
C ASP A 189 -6.67 16.02 -10.62
N PHE A 190 -6.37 15.44 -11.79
CA PHE A 190 -5.04 14.93 -12.12
C PHE A 190 -3.96 16.00 -11.94
N LYS A 191 -4.23 17.25 -12.33
CA LYS A 191 -3.24 18.33 -12.24
C LYS A 191 -2.87 18.62 -10.78
N THR A 192 -3.86 18.78 -9.92
CA THR A 192 -3.67 18.99 -8.49
C THR A 192 -2.86 17.86 -7.87
N PHE A 193 -3.24 16.60 -8.13
CA PHE A 193 -2.55 15.43 -7.57
C PHE A 193 -1.13 15.27 -8.10
N MET A 194 -0.87 15.62 -9.36
CA MET A 194 0.48 15.67 -9.90
C MET A 194 1.34 16.72 -9.18
N HIS A 195 0.80 17.90 -8.90
CA HIS A 195 1.51 18.92 -8.13
C HIS A 195 1.80 18.46 -6.69
N GLU A 196 0.81 17.91 -5.99
CA GLU A 196 1.01 17.34 -4.64
C GLU A 196 2.07 16.24 -4.64
N ALA A 197 2.03 15.35 -5.62
CA ALA A 197 3.00 14.27 -5.75
C ALA A 197 4.43 14.78 -6.01
N MET A 198 4.58 15.77 -6.90
CA MET A 198 5.87 16.41 -7.16
C MET A 198 6.42 17.11 -5.90
N GLU A 199 5.59 17.82 -5.14
CA GLU A 199 6.00 18.47 -3.90
C GLU A 199 6.43 17.45 -2.83
N LEU A 200 5.69 16.35 -2.70
CA LEU A 200 6.05 15.29 -1.76
C LEU A 200 7.41 14.66 -2.13
N LEU A 201 7.67 14.43 -3.42
CA LEU A 201 8.96 13.92 -3.90
C LEU A 201 10.10 14.92 -3.69
N LYS A 202 9.89 16.23 -3.92
CA LYS A 202 10.90 17.26 -3.61
C LYS A 202 11.29 17.23 -2.14
N GLY A 203 10.31 17.03 -1.25
CA GLY A 203 10.54 16.85 0.18
C GLY A 203 11.44 15.64 0.52
N GLN A 204 11.42 14.59 -0.30
CA GLN A 204 12.33 13.44 -0.15
C GLN A 204 13.74 13.74 -0.65
N VAL A 205 13.89 14.39 -1.80
CA VAL A 205 15.21 14.74 -2.35
C VAL A 205 15.97 15.68 -1.41
N ARG A 206 15.25 16.56 -0.69
CA ARG A 206 15.82 17.43 0.36
C ARG A 206 16.17 16.72 1.67
N ARG A 207 15.66 15.51 1.91
CA ARG A 207 16.05 14.63 3.03
C ARG A 207 16.95 13.53 2.48
N PRO A 208 18.26 13.80 2.22
CA PRO A 208 19.15 12.72 1.86
C PRO A 208 19.06 11.65 2.94
N ALA A 209 18.97 10.39 2.51
CA ALA A 209 19.03 9.24 3.38
C ALA A 209 20.17 9.46 4.39
N ARG A 210 19.83 9.59 5.68
CA ARG A 210 20.77 9.24 6.74
C ARG A 210 21.01 7.74 6.59
N ARG A 211 21.89 7.38 5.65
CA ARG A 211 22.47 6.05 5.58
C ARG A 211 23.14 5.83 6.91
N ALA A 212 22.76 4.73 7.56
CA ALA A 212 23.41 4.24 8.76
C ALA A 212 24.91 4.11 8.50
N THR A 213 25.68 4.99 9.12
CA THR A 213 27.10 4.80 9.40
C THR A 213 27.27 4.85 10.92
N SER A 214 27.07 3.70 11.54
CA SER A 214 27.49 3.34 12.90
C SER A 214 27.45 1.80 12.91
N ASP A 215 28.48 1.01 13.16
CA ASP A 215 29.81 1.28 13.70
C ASP A 215 30.75 0.25 13.08
N ALA A 216 31.86 0.72 12.49
CA ALA A 216 33.04 -0.10 12.33
C ALA A 216 34.20 0.63 13.02
N HIS A 217 34.76 -0.05 14.02
CA HIS A 217 36.10 0.16 14.58
C HIS A 217 36.31 1.36 15.54
N ARG A 218 36.25 1.10 16.86
CA ARG A 218 37.45 0.85 17.72
C ARG A 218 37.10 0.96 19.20
N GLY A 219 37.12 -0.17 19.90
CA GLY A 219 37.22 -0.23 21.36
C GLY A 219 37.90 -1.54 21.75
N ARG A 220 39.23 -1.51 21.90
CA ARG A 220 40.01 -2.63 22.43
C ARG A 220 39.63 -2.90 23.89
N PRO A 221 39.84 -4.14 24.35
CA PRO A 221 40.63 -4.31 25.57
C PRO A 221 41.84 -5.21 25.34
N ARG A 222 42.98 -4.80 25.92
CA ARG A 222 44.18 -5.62 26.14
C ARG A 222 44.06 -6.34 27.49
N PHE A 223 44.84 -7.42 27.62
CA PHE A 223 45.21 -8.21 28.82
C PHE A 223 44.23 -9.35 29.20
N ARG A 224 44.65 -10.58 29.51
CA ARG A 224 45.98 -11.22 29.69
C ARG A 224 45.80 -12.75 29.52
N SER A 225 46.84 -13.41 29.04
CA SER A 225 47.00 -14.86 28.88
C SER A 225 46.96 -15.64 30.20
N ARG A 226 46.49 -16.90 30.13
CA ARG A 226 47.11 -18.07 30.81
C ARG A 226 46.56 -19.37 30.22
N ASP A 227 47.49 -20.17 29.73
CA ASP A 227 47.36 -21.56 29.27
C ASP A 227 46.85 -22.49 30.37
N VAL A 228 46.07 -23.51 30.00
CA VAL A 228 46.24 -24.92 30.45
C VAL A 228 45.69 -25.88 29.38
N CYS A 229 46.55 -26.82 28.98
CA CYS A 229 46.32 -27.98 28.12
C CYS A 229 45.23 -28.94 28.62
N ALA A 230 44.58 -29.68 27.72
CA ALA A 230 44.71 -31.15 27.58
C ALA A 230 43.49 -31.83 26.93
N GLU A 231 43.76 -32.50 25.81
CA GLU A 231 43.34 -33.86 25.43
C GLU A 231 41.95 -34.39 25.83
N ARG A 232 41.15 -34.78 24.83
CA ARG A 232 40.96 -36.21 24.49
C ARG A 232 40.06 -36.39 23.26
N ALA A 233 40.61 -37.08 22.27
CA ALA A 233 39.88 -37.70 21.18
C ALA A 233 39.37 -39.08 21.60
N VAL A 234 38.12 -39.41 21.31
CA VAL A 234 37.70 -40.81 21.09
C VAL A 234 36.72 -40.85 19.91
N ARG A 235 37.17 -41.56 18.87
CA ARG A 235 36.39 -42.06 17.74
C ARG A 235 35.34 -43.06 18.22
N CYS A 236 34.18 -43.09 17.57
CA CYS A 236 33.60 -44.37 17.14
C CYS A 236 32.77 -44.18 15.86
N ARG A 237 33.19 -44.92 14.82
CA ARG A 237 32.50 -45.15 13.56
C ARG A 237 31.56 -46.35 13.72
N GLY A 238 30.53 -46.43 12.88
CA GLY A 238 29.85 -47.67 12.50
C GLY A 238 28.33 -47.50 12.45
N ARG A 239 27.74 -47.15 11.31
CA ARG A 239 27.37 -47.96 10.13
C ARG A 239 26.06 -48.76 10.30
N PHE A 240 25.14 -48.44 9.38
CA PHE A 240 24.26 -49.35 8.61
C PHE A 240 23.24 -50.21 9.36
N LEU A 241 21.96 -50.06 9.00
CA LEU A 241 21.33 -50.89 7.95
C LEU A 241 19.95 -50.33 7.57
N ALA A 242 19.75 -50.16 6.27
CA ALA A 242 18.44 -50.06 5.64
C ALA A 242 17.76 -51.44 5.65
N ARG A 243 16.42 -51.49 5.60
CA ARG A 243 15.62 -52.15 4.55
C ARG A 243 14.10 -52.02 4.77
N PRO A 244 13.28 -52.29 3.73
CA PRO A 244 11.98 -51.64 3.50
C PRO A 244 10.76 -52.59 3.55
N HIS A 245 9.58 -51.99 3.31
CA HIS A 245 8.31 -52.56 2.83
C HIS A 245 7.68 -53.73 3.61
N ARG A 246 6.66 -53.44 4.41
CA ARG A 246 5.22 -53.51 4.04
C ARG A 246 4.41 -52.94 5.19
#